data_AF-A0A645FD33-F1
#
_entry.id   AF-A0A645FD33-F1
#
_cell.length_a   1.000
_cell.length_b   1.000
_cell.length_c   1.000
_cell.angle_alpha   90.00
_cell.angle_beta   90.00
_cell.angle_gamma   90.00
#
_symmetry.space_group_name_H-M   'P 1'
#
loop_
_entity.id
_entity.type
_entity.pdbx_description
1 polymer ?
#
loop_
_entity_poly.entity_id
_entity_poly.type
_entity_poly.pdbx_seq_one_letter_code
_entity_poly.pdbx_strand_id
1 'polypeptide(L)'
;MNNELGVTVVLITHQMQVVKQIADRVAVIEAGRIVEMGRVIDVFTRPEQAITKSLIDEIVPQELPASVFDHVRHLSAQARGFGSTGRLLRLSYAGEQAYQPILSRLIREYSLDLSILHGQVDEIQNQTFGSLAVFASGQKAQLDATVTELRAQGVVVQEVALEG
;
A
#
# COMPACT_ATOMS: atom_id res chain seq x y z
N MET A 1 -1.33 -25.40 -13.46
CA MET A 1 -1.82 -26.71 -12.96
C MET A 1 -3.34 -26.77 -12.85
N ASN A 2 -4.05 -25.80 -12.27
CA ASN A 2 -5.52 -25.85 -12.24
C ASN A 2 -6.21 -25.50 -13.58
N ASN A 3 -5.67 -24.54 -14.34
CA ASN A 3 -6.26 -24.09 -15.61
C ASN A 3 -6.31 -25.15 -16.73
N GLU A 4 -5.64 -26.29 -16.57
CA GLU A 4 -5.57 -27.34 -17.59
C GLU A 4 -6.52 -28.52 -17.31
N LEU A 5 -7.03 -28.66 -16.08
CA LEU A 5 -7.78 -29.84 -15.65
C LEU A 5 -9.20 -29.54 -15.13
N GLY A 6 -9.56 -28.26 -14.93
CA GLY A 6 -10.91 -27.87 -14.50
C GLY A 6 -11.31 -28.36 -13.10
N VAL A 7 -10.33 -28.54 -12.21
CA VAL A 7 -10.54 -29.10 -10.87
C VAL A 7 -10.82 -28.00 -9.85
N THR A 8 -11.57 -28.29 -8.80
CA THR A 8 -11.70 -27.39 -7.65
C THR A 8 -10.72 -27.84 -6.56
N VAL A 9 -9.84 -26.94 -6.12
CA VAL A 9 -8.82 -27.22 -5.11
C VAL A 9 -9.08 -26.35 -3.88
N VAL A 10 -9.04 -26.97 -2.70
CA VAL A 10 -9.03 -26.27 -1.41
C VAL A 10 -7.70 -26.57 -0.73
N LEU A 11 -6.94 -25.51 -0.44
CA LEU A 11 -5.65 -25.58 0.24
C LEU A 11 -5.76 -24.88 1.61
N ILE A 12 -5.18 -25.50 2.63
CA ILE A 12 -5.06 -24.91 3.98
C ILE A 12 -3.57 -24.72 4.26
N THR A 13 -3.15 -23.48 4.48
CA THR A 13 -1.76 -23.13 4.80
C THR A 13 -1.70 -21.85 5.62
N HIS A 14 -0.63 -21.69 6.40
CA HIS A 14 -0.27 -20.44 7.06
C HIS A 14 0.67 -19.59 6.20
N GLN A 15 1.24 -20.16 5.13
CA GLN A 15 2.22 -19.48 4.30
C GLN A 15 1.52 -18.61 3.25
N MET A 16 1.44 -17.30 3.52
CA MET A 16 0.79 -16.36 2.62
C MET A 16 1.48 -16.29 1.23
N GLN A 17 2.76 -16.66 1.12
CA GLN A 17 3.47 -16.71 -0.17
C GLN A 17 2.87 -17.78 -1.10
N VAL A 18 2.44 -18.91 -0.54
CA VAL A 18 1.81 -19.99 -1.32
C VAL A 18 0.41 -19.56 -1.76
N VAL A 19 -0.34 -18.89 -0.89
CA VAL A 19 -1.67 -18.33 -1.21
C VAL A 19 -1.57 -17.35 -2.37
N LYS A 20 -0.61 -16.43 -2.31
CA LYS A 20 -0.31 -15.43 -3.34
C LYS A 20 -0.10 -16.04 -4.74
N GLN A 21 0.54 -17.20 -4.81
CA GLN A 21 0.95 -17.84 -6.07
C GLN A 21 -0.14 -18.73 -6.68
N ILE A 22 -0.96 -19.39 -5.86
CA ILE A 22 -1.78 -20.52 -6.32
C ILE A 22 -3.29 -20.25 -6.21
N ALA A 23 -3.73 -19.43 -5.27
CA ALA A 23 -5.14 -19.29 -4.94
C ALA A 23 -5.80 -18.10 -5.66
N ASP A 24 -7.04 -18.28 -6.11
CA ASP A 24 -7.88 -17.19 -6.64
C ASP A 24 -8.60 -16.42 -5.51
N ARG A 25 -8.94 -17.14 -4.45
CA ARG A 25 -9.64 -16.65 -3.27
C ARG A 25 -8.98 -17.16 -2.01
N VAL A 26 -9.06 -16.36 -0.95
CA VAL A 26 -8.56 -16.70 0.38
C VAL A 26 -9.64 -16.45 1.42
N ALA A 27 -9.67 -17.30 2.45
CA ALA A 27 -10.42 -17.08 3.68
C ALA A 27 -9.44 -17.16 4.85
N VAL A 28 -9.42 -16.14 5.69
CA VAL A 28 -8.61 -16.08 6.91
C VAL A 28 -9.49 -16.52 8.08
N ILE A 29 -8.97 -17.47 8.86
CA ILE A 29 -9.67 -18.05 10.00
C ILE A 29 -8.94 -17.68 11.29
N GLU A 30 -9.68 -17.15 12.26
CA GLU A 30 -9.20 -16.89 13.62
C GLU A 30 -10.24 -17.38 14.62
N ALA A 31 -9.79 -18.04 15.69
CA ALA A 31 -10.65 -18.61 16.73
C ALA A 31 -11.84 -19.46 16.18
N GLY A 32 -11.58 -20.23 15.12
CA GLY A 32 -12.57 -21.11 14.50
C GLY A 32 -13.63 -20.41 13.65
N ARG A 33 -13.44 -19.13 13.30
CA ARG A 33 -14.37 -18.35 12.46
C ARG A 33 -13.63 -17.75 11.27
N ILE A 34 -14.30 -17.68 10.11
CA ILE A 34 -13.81 -16.90 8.98
C ILE A 34 -13.97 -15.43 9.36
N VAL A 35 -12.85 -14.74 9.52
CA VAL A 35 -12.82 -13.31 9.87
C VAL A 35 -12.69 -12.42 8.63
N GLU A 36 -12.13 -12.95 7.54
CA GLU A 36 -11.97 -12.22 6.29
C GLU A 36 -12.01 -13.21 5.11
N MET A 37 -12.64 -12.83 4.00
CA MET A 37 -12.68 -13.66 2.79
C MET A 37 -12.85 -12.80 1.54
N GLY A 38 -12.06 -13.07 0.50
CA GLY A 38 -12.11 -12.29 -0.73
C GLY A 38 -11.26 -12.88 -1.84
N ARG A 39 -11.07 -12.12 -2.92
CA ARG A 39 -10.02 -12.42 -3.91
C ARG A 39 -8.67 -12.23 -3.25
N VAL A 40 -7.68 -13.02 -3.64
CA VAL A 40 -6.31 -12.89 -3.09
C VAL A 40 -5.79 -11.47 -3.25
N ILE A 41 -5.99 -10.85 -4.42
CA ILE A 41 -5.58 -9.45 -4.64
C ILE A 41 -6.25 -8.48 -3.67
N ASP A 42 -7.54 -8.64 -3.35
CA ASP A 42 -8.22 -7.68 -2.45
C ASP A 42 -7.70 -7.82 -1.02
N VAL A 43 -7.58 -9.07 -0.54
CA VAL A 43 -7.14 -9.36 0.83
C VAL A 43 -5.68 -8.96 1.04
N PHE A 44 -4.80 -9.15 0.04
CA PHE A 44 -3.39 -8.76 0.14
C PHE A 44 -3.18 -7.25 0.06
N THR A 45 -4.03 -6.53 -0.67
CA THR A 45 -3.83 -5.10 -0.94
C THR A 45 -4.59 -4.20 0.01
N ARG A 46 -5.72 -4.67 0.56
CA ARG A 46 -6.59 -3.95 1.48
C ARG A 46 -7.09 -4.89 2.60
N PRO A 47 -6.18 -5.47 3.39
CA PRO A 47 -6.60 -6.31 4.51
C PRO A 47 -7.38 -5.49 5.54
N GLU A 48 -8.55 -5.98 5.95
CA GLU A 48 -9.39 -5.29 6.93
C GLU A 48 -9.10 -5.76 8.36
N GLN A 49 -8.91 -7.07 8.54
CA GLN A 49 -8.73 -7.67 9.87
C GLN A 49 -7.28 -7.59 10.37
N ALA A 50 -7.12 -7.44 11.68
CA ALA A 50 -5.80 -7.33 12.31
C ALA A 50 -4.93 -8.56 12.06
N ILE A 51 -5.49 -9.77 12.21
CA ILE A 51 -4.77 -11.01 11.93
C ILE A 51 -4.35 -11.11 10.46
N THR A 52 -5.19 -10.68 9.52
CA THR A 52 -4.87 -10.68 8.09
C THR A 52 -3.71 -9.73 7.80
N LYS A 53 -3.71 -8.54 8.41
CA LYS A 53 -2.59 -7.59 8.31
C LYS A 53 -1.30 -8.22 8.80
N SER A 54 -1.29 -8.83 9.98
CA SER A 54 -0.10 -9.49 10.53
C SER A 54 0.43 -10.63 9.64
N LEU A 55 -0.46 -11.43 9.04
CA LEU A 55 -0.07 -12.49 8.11
C LEU A 55 0.51 -11.95 6.80
N ILE A 56 0.05 -10.79 6.34
CA ILE A 56 0.54 -10.15 5.11
C ILE A 56 1.81 -9.35 5.35
N ASP A 57 2.01 -8.79 6.54
CA ASP A 57 3.21 -8.01 6.91
C ASP A 57 4.51 -8.80 6.71
N GLU A 58 4.48 -10.12 6.87
CA GLU A 58 5.62 -11.02 6.60
C GLU A 58 6.05 -11.06 5.12
N ILE A 59 5.16 -10.64 4.21
CA ILE A 59 5.34 -10.69 2.75
C ILE A 59 5.50 -9.30 2.17
N VAL A 60 4.66 -8.39 2.65
CA VAL A 60 4.62 -7.00 2.22
C VAL A 60 4.83 -6.16 3.48
N PRO A 61 6.09 -5.89 3.88
CA PRO A 61 6.36 -5.11 5.08
C PRO A 61 5.61 -3.78 5.05
N GLN A 62 4.69 -3.60 6.00
CA GLN A 62 3.96 -2.34 6.19
C GLN A 62 4.66 -1.42 7.20
N GLU A 63 5.56 -1.94 8.03
CA GLU A 63 6.30 -1.12 8.97
C GLU A 63 7.40 -0.32 8.27
N LEU A 64 7.58 0.94 8.70
CA LEU A 64 8.66 1.78 8.21
C LEU A 64 9.85 1.68 9.17
N PRO A 65 11.08 1.55 8.66
CA PRO A 65 12.27 1.60 9.51
C PRO A 65 12.32 2.88 10.34
N ALA A 66 12.84 2.81 11.57
CA ALA A 66 12.98 3.99 12.44
C ALA A 66 13.70 5.17 11.76
N SER A 67 14.70 4.87 10.92
CA SER A 67 15.45 5.85 10.13
C SER A 67 14.58 6.68 9.17
N VAL A 68 13.47 6.12 8.68
CA VAL A 68 12.51 6.83 7.83
C VAL A 68 11.85 7.95 8.62
N PHE A 69 11.45 7.68 9.87
CA PHE A 69 10.80 8.68 10.73
C PHE A 69 11.76 9.83 11.08
N ASP A 70 13.03 9.53 11.38
CA ASP A 70 14.06 10.55 11.58
C ASP A 70 14.19 11.45 10.35
N HIS A 71 14.25 10.85 9.17
CA HIS A 71 14.37 11.60 7.92
C HIS A 71 13.15 12.49 7.67
N VAL A 72 11.93 11.98 7.92
CA VAL A 72 10.69 12.77 7.75
C VAL A 72 10.63 13.94 8.73
N ARG A 73 11.11 13.78 9.97
CA ARG A 73 11.18 14.90 10.92
C ARG A 73 12.05 16.04 10.37
N HIS A 74 13.21 15.72 9.80
CA HIS A 74 14.08 16.71 9.16
C HIS A 74 13.42 17.38 7.94
N LEU A 75 12.81 16.61 7.04
CA LEU A 75 12.12 17.15 5.86
C LEU A 75 10.94 18.03 6.24
N SER A 76 10.18 17.65 7.28
CA SER A 76 9.06 18.43 7.80
C SER A 76 9.49 19.77 8.38
N ALA A 77 10.64 19.82 9.07
CA ALA A 77 11.19 21.06 9.60
C ALA A 77 11.61 22.01 8.48
N GLN A 78 12.23 21.48 7.41
CA GLN A 78 12.61 22.26 6.23
C GLN A 78 11.38 22.82 5.50
N ALA A 79 10.37 21.99 5.25
CA ALA A 79 9.13 22.41 4.60
C ALA A 79 8.46 23.61 5.32
N ARG A 80 8.37 23.54 6.66
CA ARG A 80 7.83 24.65 7.47
C ARG A 80 8.61 25.95 7.30
N GLY A 81 9.93 25.88 7.13
CA GLY A 81 10.78 27.03 6.86
C GLY A 81 10.47 27.74 5.54
N PHE A 82 9.90 27.02 4.57
CA PHE A 82 9.43 27.56 3.28
C PHE A 82 7.92 27.86 3.25
N GLY A 83 7.25 27.84 4.40
CA GLY A 83 5.79 28.06 4.49
C GLY A 83 4.96 26.91 3.92
N SER A 84 5.57 25.74 3.65
CA SER A 84 4.88 24.55 3.17
C SER A 84 4.63 23.57 4.32
N THR A 85 3.72 22.62 4.08
CA THR A 85 3.44 21.52 5.00
C THR A 85 3.89 20.21 4.38
N GLY A 86 4.32 19.27 5.21
CA GLY A 86 4.81 17.95 4.81
C GLY A 86 3.97 16.84 5.43
N ARG A 87 3.65 15.80 4.66
CA ARG A 87 2.88 14.63 5.11
C ARG A 87 3.57 13.35 4.67
N LEU A 88 3.65 12.39 5.58
CA LEU A 88 4.07 11.03 5.26
C LEU A 88 2.85 10.23 4.82
N LEU A 89 2.85 9.80 3.56
CA LEU A 89 1.77 9.06 2.94
C LEU A 89 2.24 7.67 2.56
N ARG A 90 1.43 6.67 2.84
CA ARG A 90 1.57 5.32 2.30
C ARG A 90 0.57 5.15 1.17
N LEU A 91 1.09 4.86 -0.01
CA LEU A 91 0.36 4.69 -1.25
C LEU A 91 0.38 3.20 -1.62
N SER A 92 -0.80 2.57 -1.63
CA SER A 92 -0.94 1.18 -2.08
C SER A 92 -1.79 1.12 -3.35
N TYR A 93 -1.29 0.45 -4.38
CA TYR A 93 -1.93 0.37 -5.69
C TYR A 93 -1.79 -1.03 -6.28
N ALA A 94 -2.76 -1.45 -7.08
CA ALA A 94 -2.80 -2.79 -7.69
C ALA A 94 -3.42 -2.75 -9.09
N GLY A 95 -3.06 -3.72 -9.92
CA GLY A 95 -3.58 -3.89 -11.28
C GLY A 95 -3.13 -2.76 -12.21
N GLU A 96 -4.01 -2.32 -13.11
CA GLU A 96 -3.72 -1.33 -14.16
C GLU A 96 -3.20 0.03 -13.61
N GLN A 97 -3.57 0.39 -12.38
CA GLN A 97 -3.10 1.63 -11.75
C GLN A 97 -1.60 1.60 -11.46
N ALA A 98 -1.00 0.41 -11.31
CA ALA A 98 0.43 0.27 -11.06
C ALA A 98 1.31 0.76 -12.21
N TYR A 99 0.77 0.80 -13.44
CA TYR A 99 1.49 1.25 -14.64
C TYR A 99 1.28 2.73 -14.94
N GLN A 100 0.45 3.43 -14.16
CA GLN A 100 0.21 4.85 -14.33
C GLN A 100 1.35 5.67 -13.69
N PRO A 101 1.76 6.79 -14.30
CA PRO A 101 2.85 7.62 -13.79
C PRO A 101 2.40 8.55 -12.65
N ILE A 102 1.79 7.97 -11.62
CA ILE A 102 1.08 8.65 -10.52
C ILE A 102 1.95 9.74 -9.88
N LEU A 103 3.14 9.41 -9.40
CA LEU A 103 4.00 10.37 -8.68
C LEU A 103 4.42 11.55 -9.57
N SER A 104 4.80 11.28 -10.82
CA SER A 104 5.22 12.34 -11.74
C SER A 104 4.08 13.30 -12.09
N ARG A 105 2.84 12.79 -12.11
CA ARG A 105 1.63 13.58 -12.35
C ARG A 105 1.38 14.52 -11.18
N LEU A 106 1.50 14.02 -9.95
CA LEU A 106 1.34 14.83 -8.74
C LEU A 106 2.33 16.00 -8.66
N ILE A 107 3.59 15.77 -9.02
CA ILE A 107 4.61 16.84 -9.06
C ILE A 107 4.21 17.95 -10.04
N ARG A 108 3.73 17.57 -11.25
CA ARG A 108 3.38 18.54 -12.30
C ARG A 108 2.05 19.26 -12.08
N GLU A 109 1.02 18.54 -11.65
CA GLU A 109 -0.35 19.08 -11.56
C GLU A 109 -0.61 19.81 -10.24
N TYR A 110 0.02 19.37 -9.15
CA TYR A 110 -0.21 19.90 -7.81
C TYR A 110 0.99 20.67 -7.24
N SER A 111 2.07 20.80 -8.00
CA SER A 111 3.31 21.49 -7.59
C SER A 111 3.83 20.99 -6.23
N LEU A 112 3.76 19.67 -6.02
CA LEU A 112 4.25 19.02 -4.81
C LEU A 112 5.68 18.53 -5.01
N ASP A 113 6.48 18.66 -3.97
CA ASP A 113 7.73 17.93 -3.84
C ASP A 113 7.46 16.58 -3.20
N LEU A 114 7.96 15.51 -3.83
CA LEU A 114 7.78 14.14 -3.37
C LEU A 114 9.14 13.47 -3.14
N SER A 115 9.28 12.78 -2.03
CA SER A 115 10.43 11.92 -1.73
C SER A 115 9.97 10.52 -1.40
N ILE A 116 10.42 9.53 -2.17
CA ILE A 116 10.17 8.11 -1.88
C ILE A 116 11.14 7.69 -0.78
N LEU A 117 10.62 7.27 0.36
CA LEU A 117 11.42 6.93 1.54
C LEU A 117 11.57 5.42 1.72
N HIS A 118 10.52 4.69 1.37
CA HIS A 118 10.49 3.25 1.42
C HIS A 118 9.47 2.75 0.40
N GLY A 119 9.63 1.52 -0.07
CA GLY A 119 8.61 0.93 -0.90
C GLY A 119 9.02 -0.37 -1.55
N GLN A 120 8.01 -1.06 -2.05
CA GLN A 120 8.14 -2.33 -2.73
C GLN A 120 7.13 -2.40 -3.87
N VAL A 121 7.52 -3.11 -4.92
CA VAL A 121 6.66 -3.47 -6.04
C VAL A 121 6.84 -4.96 -6.25
N ASP A 122 5.72 -5.65 -6.32
CA ASP A 122 5.64 -7.11 -6.39
C ASP A 122 4.49 -7.50 -7.34
N GLU A 123 4.35 -8.79 -7.63
CA GLU A 123 3.36 -9.33 -8.56
C GLU A 123 2.50 -10.39 -7.87
N ILE A 124 1.18 -10.23 -7.93
CA ILE A 124 0.19 -11.15 -7.38
C ILE A 124 -0.70 -11.59 -8.55
N GLN A 125 -0.70 -12.89 -8.89
CA GLN A 125 -1.52 -13.44 -9.97
C GLN A 125 -1.42 -12.66 -11.31
N ASN A 126 -0.21 -12.31 -11.74
CA ASN A 126 0.06 -11.49 -12.93
C ASN A 126 -0.43 -10.04 -12.87
N GLN A 127 -0.76 -9.54 -11.68
CA GLN A 127 -1.08 -8.14 -11.44
C GLN A 127 0.00 -7.51 -10.60
N THR A 128 0.56 -6.41 -11.08
CA THR A 128 1.49 -5.62 -10.27
C THR A 128 0.75 -5.00 -9.09
N PHE A 129 1.37 -5.13 -7.92
CA PHE A 129 0.98 -4.49 -6.69
C PHE A 129 2.18 -3.72 -6.13
N GLY A 130 1.96 -2.51 -5.64
CA GLY A 130 3.00 -1.73 -5.00
C GLY A 130 2.51 -1.05 -3.73
N SER A 131 3.45 -0.88 -2.80
CA SER A 131 3.29 -0.07 -1.60
C SER A 131 4.48 0.86 -1.51
N LEU A 132 4.23 2.17 -1.52
CA LEU A 132 5.26 3.21 -1.42
C LEU A 132 4.97 4.11 -0.22
N ALA A 133 5.97 4.33 0.63
CA ALA A 133 5.96 5.39 1.61
C ALA A 133 6.66 6.62 1.03
N VAL A 134 5.90 7.69 0.91
CA VAL A 134 6.29 8.93 0.25
C VAL A 134 6.09 10.08 1.22
N PHE A 135 7.11 10.92 1.37
CA PHE A 135 6.93 12.24 1.97
C PHE A 135 6.53 13.22 0.89
N ALA A 136 5.38 13.86 1.08
CA ALA A 136 4.85 14.88 0.17
C ALA A 136 4.86 16.23 0.87
N SER A 137 5.49 17.23 0.26
CA SER A 137 5.52 18.61 0.76
C SER A 137 5.00 19.61 -0.27
N GLY A 138 4.25 20.60 0.21
CA GLY A 138 3.65 21.64 -0.62
C GLY A 138 2.63 22.46 0.15
N GLN A 139 1.75 23.17 -0.56
CA GLN A 139 0.66 23.88 0.09
C GLN A 139 -0.38 22.88 0.62
N LYS A 140 -0.97 23.19 1.79
CA LYS A 140 -1.97 22.32 2.43
C LYS A 140 -3.13 21.96 1.48
N ALA A 141 -3.65 22.96 0.76
CA ALA A 141 -4.76 22.75 -0.18
C ALA A 141 -4.40 21.78 -1.32
N GLN A 142 -3.17 21.84 -1.82
CA GLN A 142 -2.68 20.95 -2.89
C GLN A 142 -2.51 19.51 -2.39
N LEU A 143 -2.01 19.35 -1.15
CA LEU A 143 -1.89 18.04 -0.52
C LEU A 143 -3.26 17.39 -0.28
N ASP A 144 -4.23 18.15 0.24
CA ASP A 144 -5.60 17.65 0.47
C ASP A 144 -6.28 17.25 -0.85
N ALA A 145 -6.11 18.05 -1.91
CA ALA A 145 -6.60 17.73 -3.25
C ALA A 145 -5.95 16.46 -3.81
N THR A 146 -4.62 16.32 -3.66
CA THR A 146 -3.86 15.15 -4.11
C THR A 146 -4.34 13.86 -3.43
N VAL A 147 -4.56 13.87 -2.12
CA VAL A 147 -5.06 12.69 -1.39
C VAL A 147 -6.44 12.28 -1.91
N THR A 148 -7.29 13.27 -2.23
CA THR A 148 -8.63 13.03 -2.78
C THR A 148 -8.56 12.41 -4.18
N GLU A 149 -7.71 12.96 -5.05
CA GLU A 149 -7.52 12.48 -6.42
C GLU A 149 -6.94 11.06 -6.47
N LEU A 150 -5.91 10.78 -5.66
CA LEU A 150 -5.32 9.44 -5.56
C LEU A 150 -6.36 8.39 -5.17
N ARG A 151 -7.21 8.70 -4.20
CA ARG A 151 -8.30 7.81 -3.77
C ARG A 151 -9.32 7.59 -4.89
N ALA A 152 -9.65 8.63 -5.67
CA ALA A 152 -10.54 8.52 -6.82
C ALA A 152 -9.95 7.63 -7.94
N GLN A 153 -8.63 7.63 -8.10
CA GLN A 153 -7.89 6.75 -9.01
C GLN A 153 -7.74 5.31 -8.48
N GLY A 154 -8.31 5.00 -7.32
CA GLY A 154 -8.25 3.66 -6.71
C GLY A 154 -6.95 3.37 -5.96
N VAL A 155 -6.09 4.38 -5.77
CA VAL A 155 -4.92 4.27 -4.89
C VAL A 155 -5.38 4.37 -3.44
N VAL A 156 -4.97 3.41 -2.62
CA VAL A 156 -5.19 3.47 -1.18
C VAL A 156 -4.18 4.43 -0.59
N VAL A 157 -4.66 5.46 0.09
CA VAL A 157 -3.82 6.48 0.73
C VAL A 157 -4.05 6.46 2.23
N GLN A 158 -3.02 6.04 2.96
CA GLN A 158 -2.96 6.09 4.43
C GLN A 158 -1.97 7.16 4.85
N GLU A 159 -2.40 8.08 5.71
CA GLU A 159 -1.50 9.02 6.36
C GLU A 159 -0.82 8.31 7.53
N VAL A 160 0.50 8.31 7.55
CA VAL A 160 1.28 7.69 8.62
C VAL A 160 1.58 8.78 9.63
N ALA A 161 1.09 8.61 10.86
CA ALA A 161 1.38 9.52 11.94
C ALA A 161 2.89 9.52 12.22
N LEU A 162 3.46 10.72 12.35
CA LEU A 162 4.80 10.86 12.91
C LEU A 162 4.63 10.70 14.42
N GLU A 163 4.85 9.49 14.93
CA GLU A 163 4.89 9.28 16.38
C GLU A 163 6.01 10.19 16.95
N GLY A 164 5.61 10.94 17.99
CA GLY A 164 6.40 12.00 18.62
C GLY A 164 7.46 11.47 19.57
#